data_AF-A0A165HCA8-F1
#
_entry.id   AF-A0A165HCA8-F1
#
_cell.length_a   1.000
_cell.length_b   1.000
_cell.length_c   1.000
_cell.angle_alpha   90.00
_cell.angle_beta   90.00
_cell.angle_gamma   90.00
#
_symmetry.space_group_name_H-M   'P 1'
#
loop_
_entity.id
_entity.type
_entity.pdbx_description
1 polymer ?
#
loop_
_entity_poly.entity_id
_entity_poly.type
_entity_poly.pdbx_seq_one_letter_code
_entity_poly.pdbx_strand_id
1 'polypeptide(L)'
;MLSNLLGFFSSDRARHDSFILFIGSPRVECVHLIPEEPGVVEIFGAYTDRTDRPPALPRTVTSIQSREPLGELEVRVTEGESLFDALERLRDHVKKAYAAFSTIIEDDEATGVDADEMRLHQCKNALIQGFHSMVEEGHNKSTTGALPAKYVVELARISRSRPGRIWDESMMTSFPH
;
A
#
# COMPACT_ATOMS: atom_id res chain seq x y z
N MET A 1 20.12 4.27 48.31
CA MET A 1 20.11 4.98 47.01
C MET A 1 19.65 3.99 45.95
N LEU A 2 18.35 4.00 45.64
CA LEU A 2 17.66 3.04 44.77
C LEU A 2 16.77 3.82 43.81
N SER A 3 17.39 4.54 42.87
CA SER A 3 16.69 5.41 41.93
C SER A 3 17.46 5.44 40.61
N ASN A 4 17.54 4.31 39.90
CA ASN A 4 18.05 4.26 38.52
C ASN A 4 17.64 2.96 37.81
N LEU A 5 16.35 2.61 37.88
CA LEU A 5 15.82 1.42 37.20
C LEU A 5 14.46 1.69 36.50
N LEU A 6 14.28 2.92 36.02
CA LEU A 6 13.08 3.34 35.28
C LEU A 6 13.39 3.91 33.88
N GLY A 7 14.62 3.74 33.38
CA GLY A 7 14.99 4.10 32.00
C GLY A 7 14.53 3.11 30.93
N PHE A 8 13.97 1.95 31.31
CA PHE A 8 13.58 0.87 30.39
C PHE A 8 12.12 0.92 29.92
N PHE A 9 11.36 1.95 30.29
CA PHE A 9 10.00 2.17 29.81
C PHE A 9 9.85 3.42 28.94
N SER A 10 10.90 3.82 28.20
CA SER A 10 10.67 4.50 26.93
C SER A 10 10.16 3.46 25.95
N SER A 11 8.91 3.05 26.13
CA SER A 11 8.13 2.33 25.13
C SER A 11 7.78 3.31 24.01
N ASP A 12 8.80 3.79 23.31
CA ASP A 12 8.63 4.16 21.92
C ASP A 12 8.33 2.83 21.23
N ARG A 13 7.05 2.43 21.23
CA ARG A 13 6.59 1.30 20.43
C ARG A 13 7.12 1.58 19.04
N ALA A 14 8.09 0.79 18.58
CA ALA A 14 8.65 0.93 17.24
C ALA A 14 7.49 1.08 16.26
N ARG A 15 7.27 2.29 15.76
CA ARG A 15 6.17 2.60 14.86
C ARG A 15 6.62 2.17 13.49
N HIS A 16 6.04 1.09 12.99
CA HIS A 16 6.37 0.56 11.68
C HIS A 16 5.50 1.27 10.63
N ASP A 17 5.88 2.50 10.32
CA ASP A 17 5.16 3.31 9.33
C ASP A 17 5.29 2.69 7.93
N SER A 18 4.27 2.89 7.12
CA SER A 18 4.24 2.47 5.71
C SER A 18 3.23 3.31 4.92
N PHE A 19 3.25 3.15 3.61
CA PHE A 19 2.25 3.71 2.71
C PHE A 19 1.47 2.59 2.01
N ILE A 20 0.17 2.81 1.84
CA ILE A 20 -0.71 1.93 1.06
C ILE A 20 -1.56 2.76 0.10
N LEU A 21 -1.88 2.18 -1.06
CA LEU A 21 -2.94 2.69 -1.91
C LEU A 21 -4.25 2.07 -1.44
N PHE A 22 -5.22 2.89 -1.08
CA PHE A 22 -6.61 2.49 -0.83
C PHE A 22 -7.42 2.65 -2.11
N ILE A 23 -8.08 1.58 -2.54
CA ILE A 23 -8.96 1.56 -3.70
C ILE A 23 -10.41 1.52 -3.21
N GLY A 24 -11.17 2.56 -3.54
CA GLY A 24 -12.56 2.77 -3.15
C GLY A 24 -13.51 1.81 -3.85
N SER A 25 -13.45 0.52 -3.51
CA SER A 25 -14.32 -0.54 -3.97
C SER A 25 -15.24 -1.03 -2.84
N PRO A 26 -16.35 -1.75 -3.14
CA PRO A 26 -17.22 -2.32 -2.11
C PRO A 26 -16.52 -3.26 -1.11
N ARG A 27 -15.35 -3.79 -1.48
CA ARG A 27 -14.53 -4.71 -0.67
C ARG A 27 -13.21 -4.09 -0.18
N VAL A 28 -13.02 -2.79 -0.41
CA VAL A 28 -11.81 -2.00 -0.12
C VAL A 28 -10.53 -2.80 -0.35
N GLU A 29 -10.03 -2.79 -1.58
CA GLU A 29 -8.70 -3.35 -1.86
C GLU A 29 -7.62 -2.33 -1.54
N CYS A 30 -6.46 -2.85 -1.13
CA CYS A 30 -5.28 -2.09 -0.81
C CYS A 30 -4.07 -2.67 -1.54
N VAL A 31 -3.18 -1.80 -2.00
CA VAL A 31 -1.85 -2.18 -2.51
C VAL A 31 -0.80 -1.65 -1.55
N HIS A 32 0.10 -2.52 -1.11
CA HIS A 32 1.15 -2.19 -0.15
C HIS A 32 2.50 -2.66 -0.66
N LEU A 33 3.44 -1.73 -0.73
CA LEU A 33 4.85 -2.04 -0.95
C LEU A 33 5.51 -2.16 0.43
N ILE A 34 6.03 -3.35 0.75
CA ILE A 34 6.54 -3.67 2.07
C ILE A 34 7.90 -2.99 2.25
N PRO A 35 8.06 -2.03 3.19
CA PRO A 35 9.34 -1.36 3.37
C PRO A 35 10.46 -2.35 3.68
N GLU A 36 10.19 -3.38 4.48
CA GLU A 36 11.22 -4.34 4.91
C GLU A 36 11.59 -5.41 3.87
N GLU A 37 10.79 -5.57 2.80
CA GLU A 37 11.01 -6.56 1.75
C GLU A 37 11.06 -5.85 0.37
N PRO A 38 12.26 -5.44 -0.09
CA PRO A 38 12.41 -4.66 -1.32
C PRO A 38 11.73 -5.31 -2.53
N GLY A 39 10.90 -4.54 -3.23
CA GLY A 39 10.20 -4.99 -4.44
C GLY A 39 9.02 -5.94 -4.20
N VAL A 40 8.72 -6.29 -2.94
CA VAL A 40 7.53 -7.07 -2.60
C VAL A 40 6.34 -6.13 -2.47
N VAL A 41 5.44 -6.23 -3.45
CA VAL A 41 4.15 -5.53 -3.44
C VAL A 41 3.06 -6.56 -3.22
N GLU A 42 2.27 -6.37 -2.17
CA GLU A 42 1.12 -7.20 -1.82
C GLU A 42 -0.20 -6.46 -2.10
N ILE A 43 -1.22 -7.25 -2.41
CA ILE A 43 -2.60 -6.79 -2.53
C ILE A 43 -3.38 -7.50 -1.43
N PHE A 44 -4.11 -6.73 -0.63
CA PHE A 44 -5.01 -7.29 0.38
C PHE A 44 -6.33 -6.54 0.34
N GLY A 45 -7.40 -7.22 0.73
CA GLY A 45 -8.72 -6.62 0.88
C GLY A 45 -9.16 -6.72 2.33
N ALA A 46 -10.03 -5.81 2.74
CA ALA A 46 -10.74 -5.97 3.99
C ALA A 46 -12.18 -6.37 3.65
N TYR A 47 -12.50 -7.65 3.85
CA TYR A 47 -13.82 -8.16 3.59
C TYR A 47 -14.76 -7.81 4.74
N THR A 48 -15.91 -7.24 4.39
CA THR A 48 -17.04 -7.10 5.30
C THR A 48 -18.27 -7.62 4.58
N ASP A 49 -18.93 -8.62 5.16
CA ASP A 49 -20.25 -9.11 4.72
C ASP A 49 -21.36 -8.06 4.95
N ARG A 50 -21.00 -6.92 5.53
CA ARG A 50 -21.87 -5.83 5.92
C ARG A 50 -21.61 -4.61 5.04
N THR A 51 -22.58 -4.26 4.21
CA THR A 51 -22.53 -3.11 3.30
C THR A 51 -22.79 -1.77 4.00
N ASP A 52 -23.20 -1.79 5.27
CA ASP A 52 -23.57 -0.62 6.07
C ASP A 52 -22.38 -0.01 6.83
N ARG A 53 -21.22 -0.68 6.84
CA ARG A 53 -20.02 -0.20 7.54
C ARG A 53 -18.78 -0.35 6.66
N PRO A 54 -17.85 0.63 6.69
CA PRO A 54 -16.53 0.43 6.10
C PRO A 54 -15.89 -0.82 6.70
N PRO A 55 -15.17 -1.62 5.90
CA PRO A 55 -14.43 -2.75 6.42
C PRO A 55 -13.53 -2.37 7.60
N ALA A 56 -13.41 -3.29 8.56
CA ALA A 56 -12.41 -3.15 9.59
C ALA A 56 -11.01 -3.22 8.95
N LEU A 57 -10.10 -2.33 9.37
CA LEU A 57 -8.72 -2.42 8.92
C LEU A 57 -8.09 -3.72 9.43
N PRO A 58 -7.16 -4.33 8.68
CA PRO A 58 -6.39 -5.48 9.16
C PRO A 58 -5.74 -5.16 10.51
N ARG A 59 -5.70 -6.13 11.45
CA ARG A 59 -5.19 -5.90 12.82
C ARG A 59 -3.73 -5.44 12.87
N THR A 60 -2.95 -5.71 11.83
CA THR A 60 -1.59 -5.21 11.73
C THR A 60 -1.53 -3.71 11.51
N VAL A 61 -2.56 -3.09 10.92
CA VAL A 61 -2.70 -1.65 10.78
C VAL A 61 -3.27 -1.07 12.08
N THR A 62 -2.44 -0.38 12.85
CA THR A 62 -2.86 0.19 14.14
C THR A 62 -3.53 1.54 14.00
N SER A 63 -3.18 2.29 12.95
CA SER A 63 -3.76 3.61 12.67
C SER A 63 -3.49 4.05 11.24
N ILE A 64 -4.40 4.87 10.72
CA ILE A 64 -4.19 5.67 9.51
C ILE A 64 -3.78 7.08 9.98
N GLN A 65 -2.58 7.50 9.58
CA GLN A 65 -2.01 8.80 9.98
C GLN A 65 -2.46 9.92 9.04
N SER A 66 -2.55 9.63 7.74
CA SER A 66 -2.99 10.59 6.72
C SER A 66 -3.61 9.87 5.53
N ARG A 67 -4.39 10.61 4.74
CA ARG A 67 -4.93 10.20 3.44
C ARG A 67 -4.83 11.35 2.47
N GLU A 68 -4.29 11.10 1.28
CA GLU A 68 -4.23 12.05 0.18
C GLU A 68 -4.88 11.45 -1.08
N PRO A 69 -5.83 12.13 -1.72
CA PRO A 69 -6.43 11.63 -2.96
C PRO A 69 -5.39 11.65 -4.08
N LEU A 70 -5.25 10.54 -4.81
CA LEU A 70 -4.37 10.45 -5.98
C LEU A 70 -5.12 10.56 -7.30
N GLY A 71 -6.37 10.11 -7.36
CA GLY A 71 -7.20 10.20 -8.56
C GLY A 71 -8.13 9.00 -8.73
N GLU A 72 -8.43 8.65 -9.97
CA GLU A 72 -9.31 7.55 -10.34
C GLU A 72 -8.55 6.46 -11.09
N LEU A 73 -8.77 5.21 -10.68
CA LEU A 73 -8.35 4.02 -11.40
C LEU A 73 -9.48 3.58 -12.33
N GLU A 74 -9.18 3.49 -13.63
CA GLU A 74 -10.13 3.02 -14.63
C GLU A 74 -9.94 1.52 -14.88
N VAL A 75 -11.02 0.75 -14.74
CA VAL A 75 -11.08 -0.69 -15.00
C VAL A 75 -11.97 -0.94 -16.22
N ARG A 76 -11.44 -1.69 -17.19
CA ARG A 76 -12.10 -1.95 -18.46
C ARG A 76 -13.01 -3.15 -18.39
N VAL A 77 -14.04 -3.04 -17.56
CA VAL A 77 -15.03 -4.12 -17.35
C VAL A 77 -15.64 -4.60 -18.66
N THR A 78 -15.74 -3.73 -19.66
CA THR A 78 -16.27 -4.04 -21.00
C THR A 78 -15.32 -4.86 -21.88
N GLU A 79 -14.01 -4.83 -21.61
CA GLU A 79 -13.01 -5.71 -22.22
C GLU A 79 -12.88 -7.04 -21.45
N GLY A 80 -13.76 -7.28 -20.47
CA GLY A 80 -13.71 -8.44 -19.58
C GLY A 80 -12.69 -8.31 -18.44
N GLU A 81 -12.11 -7.12 -18.26
CA GLU A 81 -11.14 -6.86 -17.19
C GLU A 81 -11.85 -6.79 -15.83
N SER A 82 -11.38 -7.60 -14.88
CA SER A 82 -11.82 -7.50 -13.50
C SER A 82 -11.01 -6.45 -12.73
N LEU A 83 -11.54 -5.98 -11.59
CA LEU A 83 -10.79 -5.12 -10.68
C LEU A 83 -9.50 -5.80 -10.20
N PHE A 84 -9.52 -7.12 -10.00
CA PHE A 84 -8.33 -7.88 -9.64
C PHE A 84 -7.25 -7.80 -10.71
N ASP A 85 -7.61 -7.94 -11.99
CA ASP A 85 -6.66 -7.81 -13.11
C ASP A 85 -6.03 -6.41 -13.14
N ALA A 86 -6.84 -5.37 -12.92
CA ALA A 86 -6.34 -4.00 -12.83
C ALA A 86 -5.38 -3.81 -11.63
N LEU A 87 -5.67 -4.42 -10.48
CA LEU A 87 -4.78 -4.38 -9.30
C LEU A 87 -3.48 -5.15 -9.52
N GLU A 88 -3.51 -6.28 -10.24
CA GLU A 88 -2.31 -7.02 -10.63
C GLU A 88 -1.42 -6.18 -11.56
N ARG A 89 -2.03 -5.47 -12.53
CA ARG A 89 -1.29 -4.49 -13.37
C ARG A 89 -0.70 -3.37 -12.53
N LEU A 90 -1.48 -2.78 -11.62
CA LEU A 90 -1.02 -1.73 -10.71
C LEU A 90 0.19 -2.20 -9.90
N ARG A 91 0.12 -3.41 -9.33
CA ARG A 91 1.22 -4.04 -8.60
C ARG A 91 2.49 -4.10 -9.46
N ASP A 92 2.38 -4.48 -10.72
CA ASP A 92 3.51 -4.59 -11.62
C ASP A 92 4.09 -3.20 -11.99
N HIS A 93 3.26 -2.17 -12.16
CA HIS A 93 3.74 -0.79 -12.32
C HIS A 93 4.47 -0.28 -11.07
N VAL A 94 3.95 -0.55 -9.87
CA VAL A 94 4.61 -0.18 -8.60
C VAL A 94 5.96 -0.88 -8.47
N LYS A 95 6.05 -2.19 -8.79
CA LYS A 95 7.31 -2.94 -8.81
C LYS A 95 8.34 -2.32 -9.75
N LYS A 96 7.92 -1.96 -10.97
CA LYS A 96 8.79 -1.30 -11.96
C LYS A 96 9.27 0.06 -11.46
N ALA A 97 8.37 0.88 -10.90
CA ALA A 97 8.71 2.19 -10.35
C ALA A 97 9.71 2.06 -9.19
N TYR A 98 9.50 1.11 -8.28
CA TYR A 98 10.42 0.85 -7.18
C TYR A 98 11.83 0.47 -7.67
N ALA A 99 11.92 -0.46 -8.64
CA ALA A 99 13.18 -0.89 -9.21
C ALA A 99 13.95 0.25 -9.89
N ALA A 100 13.26 1.17 -10.57
CA ALA A 100 13.85 2.35 -11.21
C ALA A 100 14.45 3.35 -10.20
N PHE A 101 13.91 3.44 -8.98
CA PHE A 101 14.51 4.26 -7.93
C PHE A 101 15.74 3.62 -7.31
N SER A 102 15.74 2.29 -7.14
CA SER A 102 16.88 1.59 -6.53
C SER A 102 18.15 1.75 -7.36
N THR A 103 18.05 1.85 -8.69
CA THR A 103 19.20 2.10 -9.58
C THR A 103 19.79 3.50 -9.45
N ILE A 104 19.10 4.46 -8.82
CA ILE A 104 19.55 5.85 -8.69
C ILE A 104 20.29 6.06 -7.35
N ILE A 105 19.95 5.30 -6.31
CA ILE A 105 20.46 5.50 -4.94
C ILE A 105 21.83 4.83 -4.73
N GLU A 106 22.21 3.83 -5.54
CA GLU A 106 23.52 3.19 -5.46
C GLU A 106 24.71 4.14 -5.77
N ASP A 107 24.44 5.33 -6.34
CA ASP A 107 25.47 6.32 -6.72
C ASP A 107 25.65 7.49 -5.73
N ASP A 108 24.81 7.62 -4.69
CA ASP A 108 24.80 8.80 -3.81
C ASP A 108 25.12 8.43 -2.34
N GLU A 109 26.39 8.10 -2.08
CA GLU A 109 26.97 7.97 -0.74
C GLU A 109 27.11 9.35 -0.06
N ALA A 110 26.01 10.06 0.24
CA ALA A 110 26.06 11.19 1.16
C ALA A 110 24.65 11.69 1.52
N THR A 111 24.10 11.27 2.65
CA THR A 111 23.40 12.17 3.59
C THR A 111 23.02 11.42 4.86
N GLY A 112 23.18 12.06 6.02
CA GLY A 112 22.79 11.54 7.33
C GLY A 112 21.28 11.49 7.56
N VAL A 113 20.50 11.15 6.53
CA VAL A 113 19.06 10.85 6.64
C VAL A 113 18.92 9.44 7.20
N ASP A 114 17.98 9.26 8.12
CA ASP A 114 17.65 7.93 8.65
C ASP A 114 17.30 6.98 7.49
N ALA A 115 18.00 5.85 7.40
CA ALA A 115 17.81 4.87 6.33
C ALA A 115 16.36 4.38 6.25
N ASP A 116 15.64 4.37 7.38
CA ASP A 116 14.24 4.00 7.44
C ASP A 116 13.32 5.08 6.84
N GLU A 117 13.64 6.37 7.03
CA GLU A 117 12.91 7.48 6.43
C GLU A 117 13.12 7.54 4.92
N MET A 118 14.35 7.31 4.44
CA MET A 118 14.63 7.21 3.00
C MET A 118 13.85 6.05 2.37
N ARG A 119 13.83 4.88 3.03
CA ARG A 119 13.11 3.71 2.54
C ARG A 119 11.61 3.97 2.47
N LEU A 120 11.06 4.61 3.49
CA LEU A 120 9.66 5.00 3.52
C LEU A 120 9.32 5.99 2.39
N HIS A 121 10.20 6.95 2.12
CA HIS A 121 10.05 7.91 1.02
C HIS A 121 10.10 7.22 -0.35
N GLN A 122 11.04 6.28 -0.54
CA GLN A 122 11.14 5.48 -1.76
C GLN A 122 9.85 4.67 -2.00
N CYS A 123 9.30 4.06 -0.94
CA CYS A 123 8.05 3.32 -1.04
C CYS A 123 6.88 4.23 -1.43
N LYS A 124 6.79 5.42 -0.82
CA LYS A 124 5.80 6.44 -1.17
C LYS A 124 5.84 6.77 -2.66
N ASN A 125 7.03 7.10 -3.15
CA ASN A 125 7.21 7.54 -4.53
C ASN A 125 6.93 6.41 -5.53
N ALA A 126 7.33 5.17 -5.22
CA ALA A 126 7.05 4.02 -6.07
C ALA A 126 5.54 3.75 -6.21
N LEU A 127 4.77 3.89 -5.13
CA LEU A 127 3.31 3.75 -5.18
C LEU A 127 2.66 4.84 -6.05
N ILE A 128 3.07 6.10 -5.85
CA ILE A 128 2.56 7.24 -6.62
C ILE A 128 2.91 7.09 -8.11
N GLN A 129 4.17 6.84 -8.43
CA GLN A 129 4.61 6.69 -9.82
C GLN A 129 3.97 5.47 -10.49
N GLY A 130 3.88 4.34 -9.78
CA GLY A 130 3.22 3.14 -10.30
C GLY A 130 1.75 3.41 -10.66
N PHE A 131 1.03 4.15 -9.81
CA PHE A 131 -0.33 4.58 -10.11
C PHE A 131 -0.40 5.49 -11.35
N HIS A 132 0.42 6.54 -11.42
CA HIS A 132 0.40 7.46 -12.56
C HIS A 132 0.77 6.78 -13.88
N SER A 133 1.78 5.91 -13.90
CA SER A 133 2.14 5.14 -15.10
C SER A 133 0.99 4.27 -15.60
N MET A 134 0.20 3.69 -14.69
CA MET A 134 -0.98 2.90 -15.08
C MET A 134 -2.09 3.78 -15.66
N VAL A 135 -2.33 4.96 -15.07
CA VAL A 135 -3.32 5.92 -15.58
C VAL A 135 -2.94 6.41 -16.98
N GLU A 136 -1.66 6.74 -17.20
CA GLU A 136 -1.13 7.15 -18.51
C GLU A 136 -1.27 6.03 -19.56
N GLU A 137 -1.01 4.77 -19.20
CA GLU A 137 -1.24 3.63 -20.10
C GLU A 137 -2.73 3.52 -20.49
N GLY A 138 -3.63 3.77 -19.53
CA GLY A 138 -5.07 3.79 -19.73
C GLY A 138 -5.50 4.82 -20.78
N HIS A 139 -5.00 6.06 -20.67
CA HIS A 139 -5.35 7.16 -21.57
C HIS A 139 -4.89 6.97 -23.02
N ASN A 140 -3.78 6.27 -23.24
CA ASN A 140 -3.24 6.04 -24.58
C ASN A 140 -4.01 4.98 -25.40
N LYS A 141 -4.91 4.24 -24.76
CA LYS A 141 -5.72 3.18 -25.37
C LYS A 141 -7.17 3.66 -25.41
N SER A 142 -7.52 4.39 -26.48
CA SER A 142 -8.88 4.91 -26.71
C SER A 142 -9.88 3.76 -26.86
N THR A 143 -10.75 3.57 -25.87
CA THR A 143 -11.82 2.57 -25.88
C THR A 143 -13.10 3.15 -26.50
N THR A 144 -13.45 2.69 -27.68
CA THR A 144 -14.73 2.99 -28.34
C THR A 144 -15.86 2.19 -27.70
N GLY A 145 -16.79 2.90 -27.02
CA GLY A 145 -18.19 2.46 -26.93
C GLY A 145 -18.80 2.26 -25.54
N ALA A 146 -18.01 2.13 -24.46
CA ALA A 146 -18.57 1.99 -23.11
C ALA A 146 -17.70 2.67 -22.04
N LEU A 147 -18.36 3.20 -20.99
CA LEU A 147 -17.71 3.91 -19.89
C LEU A 147 -16.95 2.92 -18.99
N PRO A 148 -15.66 3.15 -18.69
CA PRO A 148 -14.91 2.32 -17.75
C PRO A 148 -15.49 2.43 -16.33
N ALA A 149 -15.35 1.38 -15.53
CA ALA A 149 -15.62 1.47 -14.10
C ALA A 149 -14.50 2.28 -13.44
N LYS A 150 -14.87 3.19 -12.55
CA LYS A 150 -13.91 4.09 -11.90
C LYS A 150 -13.87 3.86 -10.41
N TYR A 151 -12.67 3.76 -9.87
CA TYR A 151 -12.43 3.58 -8.45
C TYR A 151 -11.55 4.71 -7.93
N VAL A 152 -11.99 5.40 -6.89
CA VAL A 152 -11.19 6.43 -6.25
C VAL A 152 -9.97 5.77 -5.60
N VAL A 153 -8.79 6.34 -5.82
CA VAL A 153 -7.54 5.90 -5.20
C VAL A 153 -7.01 6.98 -4.26
N GLU A 154 -6.74 6.58 -3.02
CA GLU A 154 -6.12 7.41 -2.00
C GLU A 154 -4.77 6.80 -1.60
N LEU A 155 -3.74 7.61 -1.42
CA LEU A 155 -2.53 7.18 -0.72
C LEU A 155 -2.71 7.43 0.77
N ALA A 156 -2.48 6.42 1.60
CA ALA A 156 -2.54 6.55 3.03
C ALA A 156 -1.21 6.22 3.68
N ARG A 157 -0.80 7.07 4.63
CA ARG A 157 0.24 6.71 5.60
C ARG A 157 -0.40 5.94 6.73
N ILE A 158 0.14 4.78 7.04
CA ILE A 158 -0.32 3.92 8.12
C ILE A 158 0.80 3.69 9.12
N SER A 159 0.42 3.38 10.36
CA SER A 159 1.34 2.76 11.32
C SER A 159 0.94 1.30 11.49
N ARG A 160 1.94 0.42 11.51
CA ARG A 160 1.77 -1.01 11.75
C ARG A 160 2.29 -1.41 13.13
N SER A 161 1.72 -2.48 13.68
CA SER A 161 2.15 -3.04 14.97
C SER A 161 3.48 -3.81 14.89
N ARG A 162 3.91 -4.21 13.69
CA ARG A 162 5.14 -4.97 13.41
C ARG A 162 5.59 -4.76 11.96
N PRO A 163 6.87 -5.00 11.63
CA PRO A 163 7.35 -4.95 10.25
C PRO A 163 6.79 -6.09 9.40
N GLY A 164 6.89 -5.96 8.08
CA GLY A 164 6.47 -6.96 7.09
C GLY A 164 5.02 -6.82 6.60
N ARG A 165 4.50 -7.94 6.09
CA ARG A 165 3.17 -8.06 5.45
C ARG A 165 2.01 -7.65 6.34
N ILE A 166 0.96 -7.11 5.71
CA ILE A 166 -0.33 -6.84 6.33
C ILE A 166 -1.18 -8.10 6.20
N TRP A 167 -1.51 -8.70 7.35
CA TRP A 167 -2.24 -9.97 7.40
C TRP A 167 -3.73 -9.72 7.53
N ASP A 168 -4.54 -10.27 6.62
CA ASP A 168 -5.99 -10.38 6.76
C ASP A 168 -6.36 -11.64 7.56
N GLU A 169 -7.36 -11.55 8.45
CA GLU A 169 -7.72 -12.62 9.38
C GLU A 169 -8.31 -13.86 8.69
N SER A 170 -8.69 -13.75 7.41
CA SER A 170 -9.10 -14.88 6.57
C SER A 170 -8.02 -15.97 6.44
N MET A 171 -6.75 -15.65 6.74
CA MET A 171 -5.64 -16.61 6.74
C MET A 171 -5.33 -17.26 8.09
N MET A 172 -6.04 -16.89 9.17
CA MET A 172 -5.83 -17.46 10.52
C MET A 172 -6.91 -18.45 10.97
N THR A 173 -7.94 -18.69 10.16
CA THR A 173 -9.06 -19.58 10.53
C THR A 173 -8.85 -21.06 10.15
N SER A 174 -7.70 -21.43 9.60
CA SER A 174 -7.35 -22.83 9.32
C SER A 174 -6.57 -23.49 10.47
N PHE A 175 -7.13 -23.47 11.68
CA PHE A 175 -6.74 -24.43 12.71
C PHE A 175 -7.83 -25.50 12.82
N PRO A 176 -7.60 -26.74 12.34
CA PRO A 176 -8.50 -27.84 12.66
C PRO A 176 -8.36 -28.17 14.15
N HIS A 177 -9.49 -28.19 14.85
CA HIS A 177 -9.60 -28.77 16.20
C HIS A 177 -9.49 -30.29 16.16
#